data_AF-T1GHM5-F1
#
_entry.id   AF-T1GHM5-F1
#
_cell.length_a   1.000
_cell.length_b   1.000
_cell.length_c   1.000
_cell.angle_alpha   90.00
_cell.angle_beta   90.00
_cell.angle_gamma   90.00
#
_symmetry.space_group_name_H-M   'P 1'
#
loop_
_entity.id
_entity.type
_entity.pdbx_description
1 polymer ?
#
loop_
_entity_poly.entity_id
_entity_poly.type
_entity_poly.pdbx_seq_one_letter_code
_entity_poly.pdbx_strand_id
1 'polypeptide(L)'
;MITFLLYFIIAILSTLIFLHKYKLKTWNEHGIPYDNPYFFATSLKGVGKTKHISEVYKSIYNAFKEKVSIVGFYKFSGPSLMLLDLEIIKQILIKDFSSFSHRGFYVNEKDDPLTANLIHVDGQRWKDLRQKLTSTFTSGKMKFMFPTFVEVSERFSNTLLEMIHEESTVKISELLGRFTMDIIGSCAFGIECNSLKDPEATFLRMGKGGLKNRNCFTVQVLMLLFPKLAAFFGMKIVPDQVSDFFLKIVQENCRLTGKSPEILYKISVVR
;
A
#
# COMPACT_ATOMS: atom_id res chain seq x y z
N MET A 1 14.07 -12.47 40.88
CA MET A 1 13.43 -12.57 39.55
C MET A 1 12.99 -11.21 39.02
N ILE A 2 12.21 -10.42 39.78
CA ILE A 2 11.72 -9.09 39.36
C ILE A 2 12.87 -8.08 39.12
N THR A 3 13.90 -8.07 39.96
CA THR A 3 15.08 -7.20 39.82
C THR A 3 15.87 -7.49 38.55
N PHE A 4 16.11 -8.77 38.22
CA PHE A 4 16.75 -9.18 36.96
C PHE A 4 15.95 -8.77 35.73
N LEU A 5 14.62 -8.93 35.77
CA LEU A 5 13.72 -8.46 34.70
C LEU A 5 13.83 -6.94 34.52
N LEU A 6 13.87 -6.19 35.62
CA LEU A 6 14.01 -4.73 35.59
C LEU A 6 15.34 -4.30 34.94
N TYR A 7 16.46 -4.90 35.35
CA TYR A 7 17.77 -4.61 34.75
C TYR A 7 17.81 -4.95 33.25
N PHE A 8 17.18 -6.06 32.84
CA PHE A 8 17.09 -6.43 31.45
C PHE A 8 16.29 -5.42 30.61
N ILE A 9 15.15 -4.95 31.14
CA ILE A 9 14.32 -3.92 30.49
C ILE A 9 15.10 -2.60 30.38
N ILE A 10 15.79 -2.18 31.44
CA ILE A 10 16.60 -0.95 31.43
C ILE A 10 17.75 -1.06 30.41
N ALA A 11 18.43 -2.21 30.36
CA ALA A 11 19.49 -2.45 29.38
C ALA A 11 18.94 -2.32 27.95
N ILE A 12 17.82 -2.98 27.63
CA ILE A 12 17.16 -2.88 26.32
C ILE A 12 16.80 -1.42 26.00
N LEU A 13 16.15 -0.72 26.92
CA LEU A 13 15.76 0.68 26.72
C LEU A 13 16.98 1.57 26.48
N SER A 14 18.05 1.38 27.24
CA SER A 14 19.30 2.14 27.06
C SER A 14 19.93 1.88 25.69
N THR A 15 19.97 0.63 25.24
CA THR A 15 20.48 0.26 23.91
C THR A 15 19.61 0.86 22.80
N LEU A 16 18.28 0.79 22.93
CA LEU A 16 17.35 1.39 21.96
C LEU A 16 17.51 2.90 21.88
N ILE A 17 17.65 3.59 23.03
CA ILE A 17 17.89 5.04 23.07
C ILE A 17 19.24 5.39 22.43
N PHE A 18 20.29 4.61 22.71
CA PHE A 18 21.60 4.81 22.10
C PHE A 18 21.55 4.66 20.57
N LEU A 19 20.96 3.56 20.08
CA LEU A 19 20.78 3.32 18.64
C LEU A 19 19.94 4.42 17.99
N HIS A 20 18.89 4.89 18.65
CA HIS A 20 18.07 5.99 18.16
C HIS A 20 18.88 7.28 18.05
N LYS A 21 19.64 7.64 19.09
CA LYS A 21 20.52 8.82 19.06
C LYS A 21 21.59 8.73 17.98
N TYR A 22 22.17 7.55 17.78
CA TYR A 22 23.15 7.33 16.72
C TYR A 22 22.55 7.58 15.33
N LYS A 23 21.33 7.08 15.07
CA LYS A 23 20.61 7.34 13.82
C LYS A 23 20.31 8.83 13.58
N LEU A 24 20.11 9.63 14.62
CA LEU A 24 19.83 11.07 14.49
C LEU A 24 21.07 11.90 14.13
N LYS A 25 22.27 11.33 14.26
CA LYS A 25 23.49 11.99 13.83
C LYS A 25 23.79 11.78 12.35
N THR A 26 23.12 10.82 11.70
CA THR A 26 23.42 10.40 10.33
C THR A 26 23.49 11.58 9.36
N TRP A 27 22.50 12.46 9.32
CA TRP A 27 22.53 13.56 8.34
C TRP A 27 23.58 14.62 8.64
N ASN A 28 23.83 14.88 9.93
CA ASN A 28 24.87 15.81 10.34
C ASN A 28 26.27 15.30 9.98
N GLU A 29 26.54 14.01 10.20
CA GLU A 29 27.84 13.37 9.90
C GLU A 29 28.12 13.30 8.39
N HIS A 30 27.09 13.17 7.57
CA HIS A 30 27.23 13.17 6.10
C HIS A 30 27.19 14.58 5.48
N GLY A 31 27.06 15.64 6.29
CA GLY A 31 26.96 17.01 5.79
C GLY A 31 25.70 17.28 4.94
N ILE A 32 24.65 16.47 5.09
CA ILE A 32 23.41 16.60 4.33
C ILE A 32 22.47 17.54 5.07
N PRO A 33 21.96 18.62 4.44
CA PRO A 33 20.95 19.48 5.04
C PRO A 33 19.70 18.68 5.42
N TYR A 34 19.18 18.87 6.64
CA TYR A 34 18.03 18.10 7.13
C TYR A 34 17.02 18.94 7.90
N ASP A 35 15.76 18.49 7.90
CA ASP A 35 14.71 19.04 8.77
C ASP A 35 14.93 18.57 10.22
N ASN A 36 15.07 19.53 11.12
CA ASN A 36 15.37 19.25 12.53
C ASN A 36 14.24 18.42 13.15
N PRO A 37 14.56 17.24 13.71
CA PRO A 37 13.52 16.36 14.22
C PRO A 37 12.87 16.94 15.48
N TYR A 38 11.54 16.85 15.55
CA TYR A 38 10.73 17.26 16.71
C TYR A 38 10.61 16.12 17.74
N PHE A 39 9.77 16.25 18.77
CA PHE A 39 9.53 15.27 19.85
C PHE A 39 9.52 13.79 19.39
N PHE A 40 10.17 12.90 20.16
CA PHE A 40 10.60 11.53 19.77
C PHE A 40 11.60 11.43 18.61
N ALA A 41 12.17 12.57 18.21
CA ALA A 41 13.15 12.71 17.16
C ALA A 41 12.66 12.25 15.76
N THR A 42 11.44 12.64 15.42
CA THR A 42 10.89 12.50 14.07
C THR A 42 10.53 13.86 13.49
N SER A 43 10.73 14.02 12.19
CA SER A 43 10.25 15.18 11.41
C SER A 43 8.73 15.12 11.19
N LEU A 44 8.05 14.03 11.58
CA LEU A 44 6.63 13.77 11.35
C LEU A 44 5.71 14.37 12.44
N LYS A 45 5.90 15.65 12.79
CA LYS A 45 5.11 16.30 13.84
C LYS A 45 3.62 16.33 13.51
N GLY A 46 2.80 15.76 14.38
CA GLY A 46 1.33 15.79 14.26
C GLY A 46 0.74 14.77 13.29
N VAL A 47 1.58 13.97 12.61
CA VAL A 47 1.09 12.93 11.67
C VAL A 47 0.22 11.92 12.41
N GLY A 48 -0.98 11.68 11.88
CA GLY A 48 -1.96 10.75 12.47
C GLY A 48 -2.79 11.32 13.62
N LYS A 49 -2.56 12.58 14.03
CA LYS A 49 -3.39 13.30 15.02
C LYS A 49 -3.95 14.60 14.47
N THR A 50 -3.07 15.51 14.04
CA THR A 50 -3.44 16.89 13.66
C THR A 50 -3.08 17.23 12.23
N LYS A 51 -2.21 16.45 11.57
CA LYS A 51 -1.77 16.68 10.19
C LYS A 51 -1.78 15.38 9.40
N HIS A 52 -2.07 15.49 8.11
CA HIS A 52 -1.80 14.41 7.17
C HIS A 52 -0.30 14.36 6.83
N ILE A 53 0.22 13.18 6.50
CA ILE A 53 1.65 13.00 6.18
C ILE A 53 2.08 13.82 4.95
N SER A 54 1.19 14.01 3.97
CA SER A 54 1.47 14.80 2.78
C SER A 54 1.71 16.27 3.09
N GLU A 55 1.04 16.83 4.10
CA GLU A 55 1.25 18.22 4.51
C GLU A 55 2.65 18.41 5.10
N VAL A 56 3.12 17.44 5.89
CA VAL A 56 4.47 17.46 6.45
C VAL A 56 5.50 17.37 5.33
N TYR A 57 5.33 16.44 4.39
CA TYR A 57 6.22 16.35 3.23
C TYR A 57 6.21 17.61 2.37
N LYS A 58 5.04 18.22 2.14
CA LYS A 58 4.93 19.48 1.42
C LYS A 58 5.63 20.62 2.15
N SER A 59 5.55 20.66 3.47
CA SER A 59 6.26 21.66 4.29
C SER A 59 7.77 21.53 4.15
N ILE A 60 8.30 20.31 4.22
CA ILE A 60 9.73 20.04 4.03
C ILE A 60 10.14 20.41 2.60
N TYR A 61 9.39 19.96 1.59
CA TYR A 61 9.66 20.28 0.19
C TYR A 61 9.74 21.80 -0.02
N ASN A 62 8.72 22.56 0.40
CA ASN A 62 8.68 24.01 0.19
C ASN A 62 9.83 24.76 0.90
N ALA A 63 10.31 24.25 2.04
CA ALA A 63 11.40 24.89 2.79
C ALA A 63 12.78 24.74 2.10
N PHE A 64 12.95 23.70 1.28
CA PHE A 64 14.25 23.26 0.75
C PHE A 64 14.36 23.21 -0.78
N LYS A 65 13.26 23.15 -1.54
CA LYS A 65 13.24 22.92 -3.00
C LYS A 65 14.13 23.89 -3.82
N GLU A 66 14.37 25.10 -3.35
CA GLU A 66 15.17 26.13 -4.05
C GLU A 66 16.61 26.25 -3.51
N LYS A 67 16.96 25.46 -2.49
CA LYS A 67 18.23 25.61 -1.75
C LYS A 67 19.16 24.43 -1.94
N VAL A 68 18.61 23.22 -2.05
CA VAL A 68 19.37 21.97 -2.00
C VAL A 68 18.75 20.92 -2.93
N SER A 69 19.58 20.04 -3.49
CA SER A 69 19.12 18.94 -4.37
C SER A 69 18.57 17.74 -3.60
N ILE A 70 18.99 17.57 -2.34
CA ILE A 70 18.53 16.53 -1.42
C ILE A 70 18.34 17.12 -0.03
N VAL A 71 17.35 16.61 0.71
CA VAL A 71 17.12 16.97 2.10
C VAL A 71 16.87 15.74 2.95
N GLY A 72 17.58 15.64 4.07
CA GLY A 72 17.37 14.62 5.09
C GLY A 72 16.17 14.93 5.98
N PHE A 73 15.49 13.89 6.43
CA PHE A 73 14.46 13.98 7.47
C PHE A 73 14.41 12.66 8.24
N TYR A 74 13.67 12.62 9.35
CA TYR A 74 13.59 11.44 10.21
C TYR A 74 12.17 10.90 10.29
N LYS A 75 11.96 9.68 9.77
CA LYS A 75 10.74 8.89 9.96
C LYS A 75 10.89 7.97 11.17
N PHE A 76 9.79 7.34 11.60
CA PHE A 76 9.82 6.28 12.62
C PHE A 76 10.81 5.17 12.26
N SER A 77 10.88 4.76 10.99
CA SER A 77 11.78 3.71 10.50
C SER A 77 13.26 4.10 10.52
N GLY A 78 13.59 5.38 10.64
CA GLY A 78 14.96 5.89 10.66
C GLY A 78 15.20 7.08 9.72
N PRO A 79 16.48 7.41 9.45
CA PRO A 79 16.85 8.48 8.54
C PRO A 79 16.25 8.23 7.15
N SER A 80 15.70 9.28 6.54
CA SER A 80 15.13 9.24 5.18
C SER A 80 15.54 10.46 4.36
N LEU A 81 15.67 10.28 3.04
CA LEU A 81 16.00 11.35 2.10
C LEU A 81 14.77 11.72 1.28
N MET A 82 14.58 13.01 1.07
CA MET A 82 13.70 13.56 0.06
C MET A 82 14.57 14.12 -1.07
N LEU A 83 14.34 13.60 -2.26
CA LEU A 83 15.02 14.03 -3.48
C LEU A 83 14.25 15.21 -4.06
N LEU A 84 14.94 16.30 -4.35
CA LEU A 84 14.35 17.55 -4.86
C LEU A 84 14.77 17.83 -6.31
N ASP A 85 15.92 17.29 -6.71
CA ASP A 85 16.46 17.41 -8.07
C ASP A 85 15.97 16.29 -9.00
N LEU A 86 15.53 16.66 -10.21
CA LEU A 86 14.96 15.74 -11.19
C LEU A 86 15.99 14.75 -11.76
N GLU A 87 17.24 15.17 -11.96
CA GLU A 87 18.28 14.31 -12.50
C GLU A 87 18.70 13.24 -11.48
N ILE A 88 18.75 13.61 -10.20
CA ILE A 88 18.95 12.63 -9.11
C ILE A 88 17.77 11.65 -9.04
N ILE A 89 16.53 12.13 -9.17
CA ILE A 89 15.34 11.27 -9.18
C ILE A 89 15.39 10.28 -10.34
N LYS A 90 15.73 10.73 -11.56
CA LYS A 90 15.90 9.85 -12.73
C LYS A 90 17.03 8.85 -12.52
N GLN A 91 18.15 9.27 -11.95
CA GLN A 91 19.28 8.39 -11.65
C GLN A 91 18.82 7.23 -10.75
N ILE A 92 18.11 7.54 -9.65
CA ILE A 92 17.66 6.54 -8.67
C ILE A 92 16.54 5.66 -9.22
N LEU A 93 15.52 6.24 -9.86
CA LEU A 93 14.32 5.50 -10.28
C LEU A 93 14.50 4.74 -11.60
N ILE A 94 15.49 5.11 -12.43
CA ILE A 94 15.69 4.51 -13.75
C ILE A 94 17.03 3.76 -13.81
N LYS A 95 18.15 4.47 -13.64
CA LYS A 95 19.48 3.88 -13.86
C LYS A 95 19.88 2.93 -12.75
N ASP A 96 19.69 3.35 -11.50
CA ASP A 96 20.13 2.62 -10.30
C ASP A 96 18.99 1.89 -9.59
N PHE A 97 17.84 1.70 -10.26
CA PHE A 97 16.66 1.08 -9.66
C PHE A 97 16.93 -0.29 -9.02
N SER A 98 17.88 -1.05 -9.57
CA SER A 98 18.29 -2.35 -9.02
C SER A 98 18.76 -2.24 -7.56
N SER A 99 19.51 -1.18 -7.24
CA SER A 99 19.98 -0.84 -5.89
C SER A 99 18.88 -0.27 -5.00
N PHE A 100 17.87 0.38 -5.58
CA PHE A 100 16.77 1.05 -4.86
C PHE A 100 15.40 0.33 -5.00
N SER A 101 15.43 -0.98 -5.26
CA SER A 101 14.22 -1.76 -5.56
C SER A 101 13.35 -2.07 -4.32
N HIS A 102 13.90 -1.91 -3.11
CA HIS A 102 13.21 -2.24 -1.86
C HIS A 102 12.36 -1.07 -1.34
N ARG A 103 11.07 -1.31 -1.08
CA ARG A 103 10.11 -0.28 -0.66
C ARG A 103 9.86 -0.24 0.85
N GLY A 104 10.18 -1.31 1.56
CA GLY A 104 10.06 -1.35 3.03
C GLY A 104 8.64 -1.58 3.53
N PHE A 105 7.79 -2.23 2.73
CA PHE A 105 6.47 -2.67 3.18
C PHE A 105 6.58 -3.99 3.96
N TYR A 106 5.64 -4.18 4.90
CA TYR A 106 5.52 -5.43 5.64
C TYR A 106 4.88 -6.51 4.77
N VAL A 107 5.48 -7.71 4.77
CA VAL A 107 4.98 -8.89 4.07
C VAL A 107 4.99 -10.06 5.03
N ASN A 108 3.85 -10.73 5.18
CA ASN A 108 3.73 -12.00 5.89
C ASN A 108 2.94 -12.99 5.03
N GLU A 109 3.59 -13.54 4.01
CA GLU A 109 2.95 -14.46 3.07
C GLU A 109 2.38 -15.72 3.73
N LYS A 110 2.99 -16.16 4.84
CA LYS A 110 2.59 -17.40 5.53
C LYS A 110 1.20 -17.26 6.16
N ASP A 111 0.97 -16.20 6.92
CA ASP A 111 -0.28 -16.02 7.67
C ASP A 111 -1.24 -15.02 6.98
N ASP A 112 -0.73 -14.16 6.10
CA ASP A 112 -1.46 -13.15 5.33
C ASP A 112 -1.04 -13.15 3.85
N PRO A 113 -1.50 -14.15 3.05
CA PRO A 113 -1.03 -14.36 1.68
C PRO A 113 -1.24 -13.17 0.74
N LEU A 114 -2.27 -12.35 0.99
CA LEU A 114 -2.56 -11.17 0.17
C LEU A 114 -1.55 -10.04 0.34
N THR A 115 -0.71 -10.08 1.38
CA THR A 115 0.44 -9.16 1.50
C THR A 115 1.52 -9.46 0.47
N ALA A 116 1.55 -10.65 -0.14
CA ALA A 116 2.52 -11.01 -1.18
C ALA A 116 2.12 -10.47 -2.58
N ASN A 117 1.75 -9.19 -2.66
CA ASN A 117 1.33 -8.50 -3.89
C ASN A 117 2.43 -7.57 -4.46
N LEU A 118 2.25 -7.10 -5.70
CA LEU A 118 3.24 -6.31 -6.46
C LEU A 118 3.71 -5.02 -5.77
N ILE A 119 2.89 -4.47 -4.89
CA ILE A 119 3.21 -3.23 -4.17
C ILE A 119 4.14 -3.52 -2.99
N HIS A 120 3.97 -4.67 -2.34
CA HIS A 120 4.65 -5.01 -1.10
C HIS A 120 5.89 -5.89 -1.28
N VAL A 121 5.86 -6.84 -2.22
CA VAL A 121 7.02 -7.70 -2.47
C VAL A 121 8.13 -6.94 -3.20
N ASP A 122 9.37 -7.30 -2.93
CA ASP A 122 10.56 -6.69 -3.50
C ASP A 122 11.51 -7.74 -4.12
N GLY A 123 12.61 -7.28 -4.73
CA GLY A 123 13.65 -8.14 -5.29
C GLY A 123 13.20 -8.99 -6.48
N GLN A 124 13.73 -10.21 -6.59
CA GLN A 124 13.44 -11.10 -7.72
C GLN A 124 11.96 -11.47 -7.79
N ARG A 125 11.33 -11.68 -6.64
CA ARG A 125 9.90 -12.04 -6.56
C ARG A 125 9.01 -10.94 -7.13
N TRP A 126 9.37 -9.67 -6.91
CA TRP A 126 8.69 -8.55 -7.56
C TRP A 126 8.88 -8.54 -9.08
N LYS A 127 10.10 -8.80 -9.57
CA LYS A 127 10.37 -8.86 -11.02
C LYS A 127 9.52 -9.94 -11.70
N ASP A 128 9.47 -11.13 -11.11
CA ASP A 128 8.69 -12.25 -11.64
C ASP A 128 7.20 -11.92 -11.68
N LEU A 129 6.68 -11.31 -10.60
CA LEU A 129 5.27 -10.90 -10.52
C LEU A 129 4.96 -9.77 -11.51
N ARG A 130 5.87 -8.79 -11.66
CA ARG A 130 5.71 -7.67 -12.59
C ARG A 130 5.68 -8.16 -14.04
N GLN A 131 6.57 -9.06 -14.42
CA GLN A 131 6.64 -9.61 -15.77
C GLN A 131 5.32 -10.30 -16.14
N LYS A 132 4.80 -11.10 -15.20
CA LYS A 132 3.50 -11.76 -15.33
C LYS A 132 2.35 -10.77 -15.51
N LEU A 133 2.24 -9.78 -14.63
CA LEU A 133 1.18 -8.77 -14.69
C LEU A 133 1.28 -7.83 -15.89
N THR A 134 2.47 -7.52 -16.38
CA THR A 134 2.64 -6.59 -17.52
C THR A 134 2.06 -7.19 -18.81
N SER A 135 2.16 -8.51 -19.00
CA SER A 135 1.57 -9.22 -20.15
C SER A 135 0.05 -9.08 -20.23
N THR A 136 -0.58 -8.80 -19.09
CA THR A 136 -2.02 -8.67 -18.93
C THR A 136 -2.56 -7.33 -19.40
N PHE A 137 -1.76 -6.26 -19.34
CA PHE A 137 -2.17 -4.88 -19.69
C PHE A 137 -1.66 -4.44 -21.07
N THR A 138 -1.49 -5.39 -22.00
CA THR A 138 -1.11 -5.06 -23.39
C THR A 138 -2.25 -4.36 -24.12
N SER A 139 -1.93 -3.59 -25.17
CA SER A 139 -2.94 -2.86 -25.96
C SER A 139 -4.04 -3.76 -26.52
N GLY A 140 -3.70 -4.97 -26.99
CA GLY A 140 -4.68 -5.95 -27.47
C GLY A 140 -5.62 -6.44 -26.37
N LYS A 141 -5.08 -6.68 -25.17
CA LYS A 141 -5.84 -7.11 -23.99
C LYS A 141 -6.74 -5.98 -23.45
N MET A 142 -6.25 -4.74 -23.45
CA MET A 142 -7.05 -3.56 -23.13
C MET A 142 -8.19 -3.34 -24.14
N LYS A 143 -7.94 -3.55 -25.44
CA LYS A 143 -8.99 -3.49 -26.47
C LYS A 143 -10.07 -4.53 -26.25
N PHE A 144 -9.71 -5.73 -25.79
CA PHE A 144 -10.67 -6.79 -25.48
C PHE A 144 -11.57 -6.45 -24.28
N MET A 145 -11.05 -5.75 -23.26
CA MET A 145 -11.87 -5.28 -22.13
C MET A 145 -12.82 -4.12 -22.48
N PHE A 146 -12.53 -3.37 -23.54
CA PHE A 146 -13.21 -2.10 -23.83
C PHE A 146 -14.75 -2.21 -23.89
N PRO A 147 -15.36 -3.25 -24.49
CA PRO A 147 -16.81 -3.43 -24.46
C PRO A 147 -17.38 -3.47 -23.03
N THR A 148 -16.72 -4.16 -22.09
CA THR A 148 -17.12 -4.20 -20.68
C THR A 148 -17.05 -2.82 -20.03
N PHE A 149 -16.05 -2.01 -20.37
CA PHE A 149 -15.98 -0.62 -19.89
C PHE A 149 -17.17 0.20 -20.40
N VAL A 150 -17.53 0.07 -21.67
CA VAL A 150 -18.68 0.79 -22.27
C VAL A 150 -19.97 0.38 -21.56
N GLU A 151 -20.23 -0.92 -21.43
CA GLU A 151 -21.43 -1.45 -20.79
C GLU A 151 -21.58 -0.98 -19.32
N VAL A 152 -20.50 -1.04 -18.53
CA VAL A 152 -20.54 -0.57 -17.14
C VAL A 152 -20.68 0.95 -17.06
N SER A 153 -20.15 1.70 -18.05
CA SER A 153 -20.31 3.16 -18.14
C SER A 153 -21.74 3.58 -18.47
N GLU A 154 -22.42 2.84 -19.35
CA GLU A 154 -23.84 3.04 -19.62
C GLU A 154 -24.68 2.78 -18.37
N ARG A 155 -24.42 1.68 -17.65
CA ARG A 155 -25.06 1.39 -16.37
C ARG A 155 -24.83 2.49 -15.34
N PHE A 156 -23.59 2.98 -15.22
CA PHE A 156 -23.25 4.09 -14.33
C PHE A 156 -24.04 5.36 -14.67
N SER A 157 -24.17 5.67 -15.96
CA SER A 157 -24.87 6.88 -16.42
C SER A 157 -26.36 6.80 -16.09
N ASN A 158 -26.97 5.63 -16.30
CA ASN A 158 -28.37 5.40 -15.92
C ASN A 158 -28.58 5.52 -14.41
N THR A 159 -27.74 4.88 -13.60
CA THR A 159 -27.82 4.99 -12.13
C THR A 159 -27.62 6.43 -11.65
N LEU A 160 -26.71 7.18 -12.26
CA LEU A 160 -26.51 8.59 -11.91
C LEU A 160 -27.76 9.42 -12.22
N LEU A 161 -28.39 9.23 -13.37
CA LEU A 161 -29.62 9.93 -13.75
C LEU A 161 -30.76 9.59 -12.77
N GLU A 162 -30.94 8.32 -12.44
CA GLU A 162 -31.91 7.85 -11.44
C GLU A 162 -31.68 8.55 -10.08
N MET A 163 -30.45 8.56 -9.59
CA MET A 163 -30.12 9.20 -8.31
C MET A 163 -30.34 10.72 -8.32
N ILE A 164 -30.09 11.40 -9.44
CA ILE A 164 -30.33 12.85 -9.57
C ILE A 164 -31.84 13.16 -9.55
N HIS A 165 -32.67 12.26 -10.07
CA HIS A 165 -34.12 12.41 -10.03
C HIS A 165 -34.69 12.17 -8.62
N GLU A 166 -34.10 11.29 -7.83
CA GLU A 166 -34.57 10.92 -6.49
C GLU A 166 -33.99 11.80 -5.37
N GLU A 167 -32.71 12.16 -5.46
CA GLU A 167 -31.97 12.86 -4.40
C GLU A 167 -31.42 14.21 -4.90
N SER A 168 -31.47 15.23 -4.05
CA SER A 168 -30.89 16.55 -4.36
C SER A 168 -29.37 16.56 -4.32
N THR A 169 -28.73 15.55 -3.72
CA THR A 169 -27.29 15.54 -3.47
C THR A 169 -26.71 14.13 -3.66
N VAL A 170 -25.81 13.96 -4.64
CA VAL A 170 -25.21 12.66 -4.94
C VAL A 170 -23.77 12.57 -4.44
N LYS A 171 -23.46 11.52 -3.69
CA LYS A 171 -22.09 11.22 -3.25
C LYS A 171 -21.27 10.54 -4.36
N ILE A 172 -20.68 11.35 -5.24
CA ILE A 172 -19.92 10.89 -6.40
C ILE A 172 -18.80 9.90 -6.06
N SER A 173 -18.10 10.08 -4.93
CA SER A 173 -17.02 9.17 -4.53
C SER A 173 -17.49 7.73 -4.30
N GLU A 174 -18.73 7.55 -3.83
CA GLU A 174 -19.30 6.24 -3.63
C GLU A 174 -19.72 5.60 -4.96
N LEU A 175 -20.35 6.38 -5.84
CA LEU A 175 -20.77 5.92 -7.16
C LEU A 175 -19.56 5.53 -8.03
N LEU A 176 -18.49 6.34 -8.02
CA LEU A 176 -17.23 6.00 -8.68
C LEU A 176 -16.58 4.74 -8.10
N GLY A 177 -16.72 4.54 -6.79
CA GLY A 177 -16.28 3.31 -6.12
C GLY A 177 -17.03 2.08 -6.63
N ARG A 178 -18.36 2.17 -6.78
CA ARG A 178 -19.22 1.11 -7.34
C ARG A 178 -18.86 0.82 -8.80
N PHE A 179 -18.73 1.86 -9.62
CA PHE A 179 -18.29 1.77 -11.02
C PHE A 179 -16.94 1.05 -11.17
N THR A 180 -15.94 1.50 -10.41
CA THR A 180 -14.59 0.91 -10.45
C THR A 180 -14.62 -0.56 -10.04
N MET A 181 -15.45 -0.89 -9.05
CA MET A 181 -15.58 -2.25 -8.55
C MET A 181 -16.26 -3.18 -9.56
N ASP A 182 -17.29 -2.72 -10.27
CA ASP A 182 -17.96 -3.51 -11.31
C ASP A 182 -17.03 -3.77 -12.51
N ILE A 183 -16.22 -2.79 -12.90
CA ILE A 183 -15.17 -2.98 -13.92
C ILE A 183 -14.16 -4.03 -13.46
N ILE A 184 -13.62 -3.90 -12.24
CA ILE A 184 -12.63 -4.85 -11.72
C ILE A 184 -13.25 -6.25 -11.61
N GLY A 185 -14.44 -6.37 -11.03
CA GLY A 185 -15.17 -7.63 -10.90
C GLY A 185 -15.33 -8.33 -12.24
N SER A 186 -15.80 -7.59 -13.25
CA SER A 186 -16.07 -8.13 -14.58
C SER A 186 -14.78 -8.47 -15.33
N CYS A 187 -13.83 -7.53 -15.43
CA CYS A 187 -12.62 -7.72 -16.24
C CYS A 187 -11.58 -8.64 -15.57
N ALA A 188 -11.43 -8.60 -14.25
CA ALA A 188 -10.42 -9.39 -13.53
C ALA A 188 -10.92 -10.77 -13.14
N PHE A 189 -12.16 -10.85 -12.64
CA PHE A 189 -12.69 -12.07 -12.04
C PHE A 189 -13.79 -12.73 -12.88
N GLY A 190 -14.30 -12.05 -13.92
CA GLY A 190 -15.43 -12.54 -14.70
C GLY A 190 -16.73 -12.58 -13.90
N ILE A 191 -16.83 -11.75 -12.86
CA ILE A 191 -17.97 -11.72 -11.93
C ILE A 191 -18.78 -10.47 -12.20
N GLU A 192 -20.08 -10.66 -12.44
CA GLU A 192 -21.01 -9.54 -12.46
C GLU A 192 -21.40 -9.16 -11.03
N CYS A 193 -20.81 -8.07 -10.52
CA CYS A 193 -21.00 -7.64 -9.14
C CYS A 193 -22.31 -6.87 -8.93
N ASN A 194 -22.83 -6.22 -9.97
CA ASN A 194 -24.02 -5.36 -9.94
C ASN A 194 -24.00 -4.31 -8.81
N SER A 195 -22.80 -3.82 -8.44
CA SER A 195 -22.62 -2.91 -7.31
C SER A 195 -23.18 -1.51 -7.57
N LEU A 196 -23.40 -1.15 -8.83
CA LEU A 196 -24.10 0.08 -9.20
C LEU A 196 -25.54 0.09 -8.69
N LYS A 197 -26.25 -1.04 -8.79
CA LYS A 197 -27.63 -1.21 -8.33
C LYS A 197 -27.71 -1.57 -6.84
N ASP A 198 -26.82 -2.44 -6.37
CA ASP A 198 -26.76 -2.87 -4.97
C ASP A 198 -25.55 -2.23 -4.24
N PRO A 199 -25.77 -1.19 -3.42
CA PRO A 199 -24.74 -0.58 -2.58
C PRO A 199 -24.02 -1.55 -1.62
N GLU A 200 -24.68 -2.65 -1.26
CA GLU A 200 -24.21 -3.64 -0.28
C GLU A 200 -23.72 -4.93 -0.94
N ALA A 201 -23.49 -4.88 -2.27
CA ALA A 201 -22.92 -5.97 -3.03
C ALA A 201 -21.68 -6.53 -2.33
N THR A 202 -21.64 -7.85 -2.14
CA THR A 202 -20.61 -8.50 -1.32
C THR A 202 -19.21 -8.21 -1.84
N PHE A 203 -19.01 -8.21 -3.15
CA PHE A 203 -17.72 -7.91 -3.77
C PHE A 203 -17.26 -6.47 -3.48
N LEU A 204 -18.17 -5.49 -3.52
CA LEU A 204 -17.89 -4.11 -3.12
C LEU A 204 -17.54 -3.99 -1.64
N ARG A 205 -18.30 -4.66 -0.76
CA ARG A 205 -18.05 -4.65 0.68
C ARG A 205 -16.68 -5.25 1.01
N MET A 206 -16.31 -6.37 0.39
CA MET A 206 -15.01 -7.02 0.59
C MET A 206 -13.87 -6.20 0.01
N GLY A 207 -14.03 -5.61 -1.17
CA GLY A 207 -13.04 -4.70 -1.77
C GLY A 207 -12.79 -3.47 -0.90
N LYS A 208 -13.85 -2.81 -0.40
CA LYS A 208 -13.74 -1.73 0.59
C LYS A 208 -13.10 -2.20 1.90
N GLY A 209 -13.42 -3.41 2.35
CA GLY A 209 -12.85 -4.03 3.54
C GLY A 209 -11.34 -4.21 3.47
N GLY A 210 -10.80 -4.56 2.29
CA GLY A 210 -9.35 -4.69 2.08
C GLY A 210 -8.57 -3.37 2.18
N LEU A 211 -9.24 -2.23 1.99
CA LEU A 211 -8.65 -0.89 2.15
C LEU A 211 -8.73 -0.38 3.59
N LYS A 212 -9.51 -1.03 4.46
CA LYS A 212 -9.64 -0.63 5.86
C LYS A 212 -8.47 -1.18 6.67
N ASN A 213 -7.93 -0.33 7.54
CA ASN A 213 -6.92 -0.75 8.49
C ASN A 213 -7.54 -1.69 9.54
N ARG A 214 -7.12 -2.95 9.54
CA ARG A 214 -7.45 -3.92 10.61
C ARG A 214 -6.85 -3.50 11.96
N ASN A 215 -5.63 -2.96 11.91
CA ASN A 215 -4.77 -2.80 13.07
C ASN A 215 -4.81 -1.39 13.63
N CYS A 216 -4.69 -1.25 14.94
CA CYS A 216 -4.47 0.04 15.59
C CYS A 216 -3.06 0.59 15.26
N PHE A 217 -2.87 1.89 15.52
CA PHE A 217 -1.63 2.59 15.18
C PHE A 217 -0.37 1.94 15.77
N THR A 218 -0.42 1.44 17.00
CA THR A 218 0.73 0.81 17.67
C THR A 218 1.18 -0.47 16.97
N VAL A 219 0.24 -1.31 16.54
CA VAL A 219 0.53 -2.53 15.77
C VAL A 219 1.12 -2.19 14.41
N GLN A 220 0.62 -1.15 13.74
CA GLN A 220 1.18 -0.68 12.47
C GLN A 220 2.63 -0.19 12.62
N VAL A 221 2.92 0.56 13.68
CA VAL A 221 4.30 0.97 14.00
C VAL A 221 5.20 -0.23 14.28
N LEU A 222 4.72 -1.24 15.00
CA LEU A 222 5.47 -2.47 15.24
C LEU A 222 5.80 -3.22 13.94
N MET A 223 4.82 -3.36 13.04
CA MET A 223 5.02 -3.97 11.71
C MET A 223 6.06 -3.22 10.88
N LEU A 224 6.05 -1.87 10.96
CA LEU A 224 6.99 -1.02 10.23
C LEU A 224 8.42 -1.10 10.78
N LEU A 225 8.56 -1.10 12.12
CA LEU A 225 9.88 -1.04 12.77
C LEU A 225 10.54 -2.41 12.92
N PHE A 226 9.74 -3.45 13.17
CA PHE A 226 10.21 -4.79 13.46
C PHE A 226 9.43 -5.84 12.65
N PRO A 227 9.52 -5.81 11.30
CA PRO A 227 8.71 -6.67 10.43
C PRO A 227 8.92 -8.16 10.71
N LYS A 228 10.16 -8.59 11.00
CA LYS A 228 10.45 -10.00 11.34
C LYS A 228 9.77 -10.44 12.64
N LEU A 229 9.72 -9.55 13.64
CA LEU A 229 9.06 -9.83 14.92
C LEU A 229 7.55 -9.85 14.77
N ALA A 230 6.98 -8.90 14.02
CA ALA A 230 5.56 -8.88 13.71
C ALA A 230 5.12 -10.13 12.92
N ALA A 231 5.93 -10.58 11.96
CA ALA A 231 5.69 -11.82 11.22
C ALA A 231 5.80 -13.06 12.12
N PHE A 232 6.75 -13.08 13.07
CA PHE A 232 6.86 -14.16 14.06
C PHE A 232 5.59 -14.29 14.92
N PHE A 233 4.96 -13.18 15.29
CA PHE A 233 3.68 -13.16 16.00
C PHE A 233 2.46 -13.40 15.10
N GLY A 234 2.66 -13.70 13.81
CA GLY A 234 1.57 -13.96 12.87
C GLY A 234 0.69 -12.76 12.59
N MET A 235 1.22 -11.54 12.71
CA MET A 235 0.41 -10.34 12.52
C MET A 235 0.01 -10.17 11.05
N LYS A 236 -1.24 -9.78 10.82
CA LYS A 236 -1.85 -9.65 9.49
C LYS A 236 -2.29 -8.22 9.22
N ILE A 237 -2.12 -7.75 7.99
CA ILE A 237 -2.64 -6.48 7.49
C ILE A 237 -4.08 -6.66 7.03
N VAL A 238 -4.33 -7.71 6.24
CA VAL A 238 -5.63 -7.93 5.62
C VAL A 238 -6.59 -8.61 6.61
N PRO A 239 -7.85 -8.16 6.73
CA PRO A 239 -8.87 -8.87 7.51
C PRO A 239 -9.12 -10.28 6.96
N ASP A 240 -9.30 -11.26 7.86
CA ASP A 240 -9.42 -12.68 7.47
C ASP A 240 -10.61 -12.92 6.51
N GLN A 241 -11.76 -12.29 6.78
CA GLN A 241 -12.94 -12.37 5.89
C GLN A 241 -12.66 -11.91 4.46
N VAL A 242 -11.83 -10.86 4.30
CA VAL A 242 -11.46 -10.32 2.98
C VAL A 242 -10.48 -11.27 2.30
N SER A 243 -9.50 -11.77 3.05
CA SER A 243 -8.55 -12.77 2.55
C SER A 243 -9.27 -14.00 2.04
N ASP A 244 -10.10 -14.62 2.86
CA ASP A 244 -10.80 -15.85 2.52
C ASP A 244 -11.71 -15.68 1.31
N PHE A 245 -12.40 -14.54 1.20
CA PHE A 245 -13.26 -14.23 0.05
C PHE A 245 -12.49 -14.19 -1.26
N PHE A 246 -11.41 -13.39 -1.34
CA PHE A 246 -10.64 -13.26 -2.58
C PHE A 246 -9.86 -14.53 -2.91
N LEU A 247 -9.33 -15.23 -1.90
CA LEU A 247 -8.67 -16.51 -2.11
C LEU A 247 -9.64 -17.56 -2.66
N LYS A 248 -10.87 -17.61 -2.15
CA LYS A 248 -11.90 -18.52 -2.66
C LYS A 248 -12.24 -18.23 -4.12
N ILE A 249 -12.45 -16.98 -4.49
CA ILE A 249 -12.73 -16.57 -5.88
C ILE A 249 -11.59 -17.02 -6.81
N VAL A 250 -10.34 -16.77 -6.41
CA VAL A 250 -9.18 -17.16 -7.20
C VAL A 250 -9.12 -18.68 -7.34
N GLN A 251 -9.31 -19.43 -6.26
CA GLN A 251 -9.31 -20.90 -6.27
C GLN A 251 -10.40 -21.49 -7.16
N GLU A 252 -11.62 -20.93 -7.13
CA GLU A 252 -12.71 -21.35 -8.01
C GLU A 252 -12.37 -21.09 -9.47
N ASN A 253 -11.84 -19.91 -9.79
CA ASN A 253 -11.36 -19.59 -11.13
C ASN A 253 -10.21 -20.50 -11.60
N CYS A 254 -9.34 -20.96 -10.70
CA CYS A 254 -8.30 -21.96 -11.02
C CYS A 254 -8.93 -23.30 -11.43
N ARG A 255 -9.88 -23.78 -10.63
CA ARG A 255 -10.57 -25.05 -10.88
C ARG A 255 -11.28 -25.05 -12.22
N LEU A 256 -11.97 -23.97 -12.54
CA LEU A 256 -12.69 -23.81 -13.82
C LEU A 256 -11.77 -23.74 -15.04
N THR A 257 -10.53 -23.27 -14.87
CA THR A 257 -9.57 -23.08 -15.97
C THR A 257 -8.55 -24.20 -16.11
N GLY A 258 -8.52 -25.17 -15.18
CA GLY A 258 -7.53 -26.25 -15.16
C GLY A 258 -6.09 -25.78 -14.91
N LYS A 259 -5.90 -24.55 -14.42
CA LYS A 259 -4.57 -23.97 -14.13
C LYS A 259 -4.23 -24.09 -12.65
N SER A 260 -2.96 -24.36 -12.35
CA SER A 260 -2.46 -24.47 -10.96
C SER A 260 -2.71 -23.16 -10.17
N PRO A 261 -3.10 -23.23 -8.88
CA PRO A 261 -3.35 -22.06 -8.03
C PRO A 261 -2.22 -21.04 -7.99
N GLU A 262 -0.97 -21.49 -8.08
CA GLU A 262 0.23 -20.63 -8.08
C GLU A 262 0.30 -19.67 -9.29
N ILE A 263 -0.41 -20.00 -10.37
CA ILE A 263 -0.44 -19.21 -11.60
C ILE A 263 -1.46 -18.07 -11.49
N LEU A 264 -2.56 -18.27 -10.76
CA LEU A 264 -3.63 -17.28 -10.59
C LEU A 264 -3.44 -16.37 -9.38
N TYR A 265 -2.66 -16.78 -8.37
CA TYR A 265 -2.06 -15.84 -7.40
C TYR A 265 -1.18 -14.77 -8.08
N LYS A 266 -0.75 -15.01 -9.34
CA LYS A 266 0.15 -14.13 -10.09
C LYS A 266 -0.44 -13.55 -11.37
N ILE A 267 -1.58 -14.05 -11.87
CA ILE A 267 -2.21 -13.63 -13.13
C ILE A 267 -3.71 -13.98 -13.08
N SER A 268 -4.53 -13.16 -12.41
CA SER A 268 -5.99 -13.20 -12.58
C SER A 268 -6.49 -11.85 -13.07
N VAL A 269 -6.06 -11.43 -14.26
CA VAL A 269 -6.84 -10.49 -15.05
C VAL A 269 -6.63 -10.88 -16.52
N VAL A 270 -7.69 -10.76 -17.31
CA VAL A 270 -7.75 -10.75 -18.78
C VAL A 270 -7.78 -12.08 -19.50
N ARG A 271 -8.97 -12.67 -19.48
CA ARG A 271 -9.54 -13.12 -20.75
C ARG A 271 -9.79 -11.89 -21.61
#